data_AF-A0A3N9WIA1-F1
#
_entry.id   AF-A0A3N9WIA1-F1
#
_cell.length_a   1.000
_cell.length_b   1.000
_cell.length_c   1.000
_cell.angle_alpha   90.00
_cell.angle_beta   90.00
_cell.angle_gamma   90.00
#
_symmetry.space_group_name_H-M   'P 1'
#
loop_
_entity.id
_entity.type
_entity.pdbx_description
1 polymer ?
#
loop_
_entity_poly.entity_id
_entity_poly.type
_entity_poly.pdbx_seq_one_letter_code
_entity_poly.pdbx_strand_id
1 'polypeptide(L)' 'MAGEEIVISRAGNPVAKVIPLRRTTRTGRGSLRGALDLTGDWDSDEVNDEVSRDFGPPG' A
#
# COMPACT_ATOMS: atom_id res chain seq x y z
N MET A 1 -8.67 6.78 -21.99
CA MET A 1 -8.79 8.06 -21.26
C MET A 1 -8.99 7.74 -19.80
N ALA A 2 -8.29 8.42 -18.89
CA ALA A 2 -8.54 8.29 -17.46
C ALA A 2 -9.92 8.89 -17.12
N GLY A 3 -10.60 8.38 -16.10
CA GLY A 3 -11.87 8.95 -15.64
C GLY A 3 -11.69 10.37 -15.08
N GLU A 4 -12.80 11.06 -14.80
CA GLU A 4 -12.80 12.31 -14.06
C GLU A 4 -12.79 12.03 -12.55
N GLU A 5 -12.24 12.95 -11.76
CA GLU A 5 -12.39 12.94 -10.31
C GLU A 5 -13.79 13.44 -9.92
N ILE A 6 -14.53 12.65 -9.16
CA ILE A 6 -15.93 12.96 -8.81
C ILE A 6 -16.13 12.84 -7.30
N VAL A 7 -16.74 13.84 -6.68
CA VAL A 7 -17.13 13.82 -5.26
C VAL A 7 -18.59 13.41 -5.13
N ILE A 8 -18.85 12.34 -4.36
CA ILE A 8 -20.20 11.87 -4.04
C ILE A 8 -20.60 12.47 -2.70
N SER A 9 -21.68 13.25 -2.69
CA SER A 9 -22.22 13.89 -1.49
C SER A 9 -23.55 13.28 -1.06
N ARG A 10 -23.77 13.17 0.25
CA ARG A 10 -25.05 12.82 0.87
C ARG A 10 -25.54 14.02 1.68
N ALA A 11 -26.70 14.56 1.32
CA ALA A 11 -27.27 15.75 1.97
C ALA A 11 -26.30 16.95 2.05
N GLY A 12 -25.54 17.20 0.97
CA GLY A 12 -24.53 18.26 0.92
C GLY A 12 -23.22 17.94 1.63
N ASN A 13 -23.12 16.83 2.36
CA ASN A 13 -21.89 16.38 2.99
C ASN A 13 -21.14 15.37 2.10
N PRO A 14 -19.86 15.60 1.76
CA PRO A 14 -19.04 14.64 1.03
C PRO A 14 -18.92 13.32 1.79
N VAL A 15 -19.22 12.20 1.13
CA VAL A 15 -19.15 10.86 1.74
C VAL A 15 -18.19 9.93 1.00
N ALA A 16 -17.90 10.19 -0.27
CA ALA A 16 -16.92 9.43 -1.03
C ALA A 16 -16.30 10.26 -2.15
N LYS A 17 -15.13 9.83 -2.60
CA LYS A 17 -14.40 10.41 -3.73
C LYS A 17 -14.04 9.30 -4.70
N VAL A 18 -14.45 9.45 -5.95
CA VAL A 18 -14.05 8.58 -7.06
C VAL A 18 -12.86 9.23 -7.73
N ILE A 19 -11.75 8.51 -7.81
CA ILE A 19 -10.56 8.93 -8.55
C ILE A 19 -10.27 7.92 -9.65
N PRO A 20 -9.56 8.32 -10.72
CA PRO A 20 -9.16 7.40 -11.76
C PRO A 20 -8.27 6.28 -11.23
N LEU A 21 -8.71 5.04 -11.39
CA LEU A 21 -7.89 3.88 -11.08
C LEU A 21 -6.86 3.66 -12.19
N ARG A 22 -5.58 3.82 -11.87
CA ARG A 22 -4.49 3.41 -12.75
C ARG A 22 -4.28 1.91 -12.59
N ARG A 23 -4.64 1.12 -13.60
CA ARG A 23 -4.36 -0.31 -13.62
C ARG A 23 -2.85 -0.51 -13.69
N THR A 24 -2.25 -1.08 -12.64
CA THR A 24 -0.88 -1.57 -12.69
C THR A 24 -0.89 -3.02 -13.17
N THR A 25 0.09 -3.41 -13.98
CA THR A 25 0.26 -4.82 -14.35
C THR A 25 0.58 -5.59 -13.09
N ARG A 26 -0.19 -6.66 -12.81
CA ARG A 26 0.16 -7.58 -11.73
C ARG A 26 1.47 -8.25 -12.11
N THR A 27 2.53 -7.90 -11.41
CA THR A 27 3.82 -8.53 -11.63
C THR A 27 3.83 -9.92 -10.99
N GLY A 28 4.51 -10.89 -11.62
CA GLY A 28 4.65 -12.23 -11.07
C GLY A 28 5.50 -12.24 -9.79
N ARG A 29 5.51 -13.36 -9.06
CA ARG A 29 6.44 -13.57 -7.95
C ARG A 29 7.88 -13.40 -8.44
N GLY A 30 8.70 -12.68 -7.68
CA GLY A 30 10.11 -12.44 -8.01
C GLY A 30 10.36 -11.39 -9.10
N SER A 31 9.34 -10.69 -9.58
CA SER A 31 9.46 -9.61 -10.58
C SER A 31 10.34 -8.43 -10.17
N LEU A 32 10.63 -8.29 -8.87
CA LEU A 32 11.52 -7.29 -8.30
C LEU A 32 12.92 -7.84 -7.95
N ARG A 33 13.23 -9.09 -8.32
CA ARG A 33 14.54 -9.69 -8.06
C ARG A 33 15.65 -8.87 -8.71
N GLY A 34 16.64 -8.47 -7.91
CA GLY A 34 17.78 -7.67 -8.37
C GLY A 34 17.45 -6.20 -8.65
N ALA A 35 16.21 -5.77 -8.43
CA ALA A 35 15.77 -4.37 -8.51
C ALA A 35 15.57 -3.73 -7.12
N LEU A 36 15.61 -4.54 -6.06
CA LEU A 36 15.52 -4.08 -4.68
C LEU A 36 16.92 -4.08 -4.08
N ASP A 37 17.31 -2.93 -3.54
CA ASP A 37 18.41 -2.80 -2.60
C ASP A 37 17.79 -2.83 -1.20
N LEU A 38 18.04 -3.92 -0.48
CA LEU A 38 17.55 -4.11 0.88
C LEU A 38 18.76 -3.98 1.81
N THR A 39 18.55 -3.35 2.95
CA THR A 39 19.58 -3.34 4.00
C THR A 39 19.84 -4.77 4.47
N GLY A 40 21.07 -5.06 4.91
CA GLY A 40 21.48 -6.43 5.25
C GLY A 40 20.70 -7.03 6.44
N ASP A 41 20.09 -6.18 7.25
CA ASP A 41 19.27 -6.48 8.43
C ASP A 41 17.76 -6.49 8.13
N TRP A 42 17.35 -6.28 6.87
CA TRP A 42 15.95 -6.14 6.47
C TRP A 42 15.06 -7.30 6.94
N ASP A 43 15.58 -8.53 6.91
CA ASP A 43 14.87 -9.74 7.33
C ASP A 43 15.46 -10.35 8.61
N SER A 44 16.02 -9.50 9.48
CA SER A 44 16.53 -9.91 10.78
C SER A 44 15.39 -10.07 11.79
N ASP A 45 15.53 -11.04 12.69
CA ASP A 45 14.57 -11.27 13.77
C ASP A 45 14.40 -10.01 14.64
N GLU A 46 15.48 -9.26 14.89
CA GLU A 46 15.47 -8.05 15.71
C GLU A 46 14.58 -6.95 15.11
N VAL A 47 14.76 -6.62 13.83
CA VAL A 47 13.95 -5.60 13.14
C VAL A 47 12.49 -6.05 13.03
N ASN A 48 12.27 -7.34 12.73
CA ASN A 48 10.92 -7.91 12.63
C ASN A 48 10.18 -7.88 13.98
N ASP A 49 10.89 -8.15 15.08
CA ASP A 49 10.34 -8.08 16.44
C ASP A 49 10.01 -6.64 16.85
N GLU A 50 10.87 -5.67 16.51
CA GLU A 50 10.63 -4.25 16.75
C GLU A 50 9.35 -3.78 16.03
N VAL A 51 9.25 -4.04 14.72
CA VAL A 51 8.06 -3.71 13.92
C VAL A 51 6.79 -4.38 14.48
N SER A 52 6.90 -5.63 14.94
CA SER A 52 5.78 -6.35 15.52
C SER A 52 5.32 -5.74 16.85
N ARG A 53 6.21 -5.19 17.66
CA ARG A 53 5.83 -4.48 18.90
C ARG A 53 5.13 -3.17 18.61
N ASP A 54 5.55 -2.45 17.56
CA ASP A 54 5.01 -1.13 17.23
C ASP A 54 3.66 -1.20 16.49
N PHE A 55 3.48 -2.20 15.63
CA PHE A 55 2.35 -2.28 14.70
C PHE A 55 1.54 -3.59 14.77
N GLY A 56 1.95 -4.53 15.63
CA GLY A 56 1.25 -5.80 15.81
C GLY A 56 -0.18 -5.61 16.34
N PRO A 57 -1.07 -6.58 16.09
CA PRO A 57 -2.40 -6.56 16.68
C PRO A 57 -2.29 -6.61 18.22
N PRO A 58 -3.22 -5.98 18.96
CA PRO A 58 -3.28 -6.15 20.40
C PRO A 58 -3.44 -7.64 20.73
N GLY A 59 -2.62 -8.12 21.67
CA GLY A 59 -2.65 -9.51 22.16
C GLY A 59 -3.91 -9.87 22.91
#